data_AF-A0A146KDA0-F1
#
_entry.id   AF-A0A146KDA0-F1
#
_cell.length_a   1.000
_cell.length_b   1.000
_cell.length_c   1.000
_cell.angle_alpha   90.00
_cell.angle_beta   90.00
_cell.angle_gamma   90.00
#
_symmetry.space_group_name_H-M   'P 1'
#
loop_
_entity.id
_entity.type
_entity.pdbx_description
1 polymer ?
#
loop_
_entity_poly.entity_id
_entity_poly.type
_entity_poly.pdbx_seq_one_letter_code
_entity_poly.pdbx_strand_id
1 'polypeptide(L)'
;LKLTKILQCSDFNVPNSLLKKANVQITSEMGFCVKDGQSLLVFNFKAPELNSKLQIKADFAIMHPRNPDQLLLLTSAMLQLISLKQKKALLTHKFAQPTKIDHCDFVDEDQVIIISQLQISTFSIKTQLLQKLIDRQLDQKAQLMQVQLFNNNLLLQFTGADQHNQLFGVCEHYELQTQTLQMHESLQTQICYVEGDQREFYLVQAFYSDGVFFTVTNLQTKKQKSSILVQIEKSVFIKMFQLQKFAAVVLFCFNGDILVFDFHTTKVYVQQTTKNCIIASKSVQNDFVLLHNTGELQTANCVSQELSLIQKPTQQEQLAKFKEKLQVDQKDAVDYLISNNFKNEQIFQILNEMGQEQKYDQDNILVQYLGQVESFTTDAENVLLLDLLQKSNKPLQKTLFQTKFFISPKLCEELIKRKQYQNAGLVFYKLGEVSKAVACLVENQAEADMQKIYTAIDQFNHEEVVKYALQQKFSVYKFQKYINQVILGKNLQGDKKTIANLIDLFSQHNHKQQATQLYLEVCTCVQDAKTLVFYQTKLMAFQDDERVIQKLEEKYCKMHSKIYVKRFEFPEFEELTEQSQKLKEIKTKLDAVAQAK
;
A
#
# COMPACT_ATOMS: atom_id res chain seq x y z
N LEU A 1 15.52 -11.15 27.74
CA LEU A 1 16.64 -10.93 26.78
C LEU A 1 17.86 -11.72 27.25
N LYS A 2 18.66 -12.29 26.34
CA LYS A 2 19.93 -12.93 26.70
C LYS A 2 21.09 -11.96 26.48
N LEU A 3 21.76 -11.60 27.57
CA LEU A 3 22.96 -10.78 27.52
C LEU A 3 24.18 -11.66 27.31
N THR A 4 25.01 -11.33 26.33
CA THR A 4 26.24 -12.05 26.02
C THR A 4 27.41 -11.07 26.00
N LYS A 5 28.41 -11.31 26.85
CA LYS A 5 29.63 -10.49 26.84
C LYS A 5 30.37 -10.69 25.52
N ILE A 6 30.68 -9.58 24.85
CA ILE A 6 31.52 -9.54 23.65
C ILE A 6 32.98 -9.40 24.08
N LEU A 7 33.28 -8.38 24.89
CA LEU A 7 34.64 -8.06 25.33
C LEU A 7 34.65 -7.20 26.58
N GLN A 8 35.86 -6.97 27.10
CA GLN A 8 36.14 -5.97 28.12
C GLN A 8 37.12 -4.92 27.56
N CYS A 9 36.77 -3.64 27.63
CA CYS A 9 37.57 -2.54 27.09
C CYS A 9 38.97 -2.44 27.74
N SER A 10 39.12 -2.88 28.99
CA SER A 10 40.43 -2.93 29.67
C SER A 10 41.41 -3.89 29.01
N ASP A 11 40.92 -4.95 28.34
CA ASP A 11 41.77 -5.90 27.61
C ASP A 11 42.47 -5.23 26.42
N PHE A 12 41.98 -4.07 26.01
CA PHE A 12 42.53 -3.23 24.95
C PHE A 12 43.19 -1.95 25.48
N ASN A 13 43.50 -1.90 26.78
CA ASN A 13 44.10 -0.74 27.45
C ASN A 13 43.28 0.56 27.31
N VAL A 14 41.95 0.46 27.22
CA VAL A 14 41.07 1.63 27.26
C VAL A 14 40.70 1.91 28.72
N PRO A 15 41.13 3.05 29.31
CA PRO A 15 40.77 3.39 30.68
C PRO A 15 39.27 3.67 30.82
N ASN A 16 38.67 3.22 31.92
CA ASN A 16 37.25 3.47 32.21
C ASN A 16 36.91 4.98 32.27
N SER A 17 37.89 5.84 32.59
CA SER A 17 37.72 7.30 32.58
C SER A 17 37.41 7.88 31.20
N LEU A 18 37.80 7.19 30.12
CA LEU A 18 37.48 7.56 28.74
C LEU A 18 36.09 7.05 28.30
N LEU A 19 35.49 6.11 29.03
CA LEU A 19 34.20 5.50 28.69
C LEU A 19 33.04 6.40 29.11
N LYS A 20 32.89 7.52 28.41
CA LYS A 20 31.79 8.46 28.57
C LYS A 20 31.07 8.64 27.24
N LYS A 21 29.77 8.94 27.27
CA LYS A 21 28.95 9.16 26.05
C LYS A 21 29.58 10.16 25.07
N ALA A 22 30.28 11.18 25.56
CA ALA A 22 30.96 12.19 24.74
C ALA A 22 32.20 11.66 23.98
N ASN A 23 32.84 10.60 24.47
CA ASN A 23 34.11 10.11 23.96
C ASN A 23 33.96 8.81 23.17
N VAL A 24 32.86 8.08 23.35
CA VAL A 24 32.65 6.77 22.75
C VAL A 24 31.53 6.82 21.71
N GLN A 25 31.78 6.25 20.53
CA GLN A 25 30.79 6.12 19.47
C GLN A 25 30.65 4.65 19.06
N ILE A 26 29.41 4.13 19.15
CA ILE A 26 29.05 2.75 18.82
C ILE A 26 27.87 2.79 17.85
N THR A 27 28.06 2.30 16.63
CA THR A 27 27.03 2.32 15.58
C THR A 27 26.46 0.93 15.31
N SER A 28 27.24 -0.12 15.59
CA SER A 28 26.83 -1.51 15.38
C SER A 28 27.69 -2.46 16.22
N GLU A 29 27.39 -3.75 16.12
CA GLU A 29 28.20 -4.86 16.62
C GLU A 29 29.51 -5.07 15.86
N MET A 30 29.78 -4.27 14.83
CA MET A 30 31.00 -4.41 14.03
C MET A 30 32.23 -3.82 14.73
N GLY A 31 32.03 -2.87 15.64
CA GLY A 31 33.11 -2.21 16.36
C GLY A 31 32.71 -0.86 16.95
N PHE A 32 33.68 -0.17 17.54
CA PHE A 32 33.48 1.14 18.16
C PHE A 32 34.74 2.00 18.12
N CYS A 33 34.54 3.30 18.39
CA CYS A 33 35.62 4.26 18.46
C CYS A 33 35.64 4.98 19.81
N VAL A 34 36.83 5.26 20.33
CA VAL A 34 37.05 6.03 21.57
C VAL A 34 37.99 7.18 21.31
N LYS A 35 37.59 8.39 21.71
CA LYS A 35 38.44 9.57 21.68
C LYS A 35 39.30 9.64 22.95
N ASP A 36 40.61 9.66 22.74
CA ASP A 36 41.64 9.81 23.77
C ASP A 36 42.28 11.20 23.65
N GLY A 37 41.45 12.24 23.62
CA GLY A 37 41.85 13.64 23.43
C GLY A 37 42.39 13.95 22.03
N GLN A 38 43.64 13.61 21.76
CA GLN A 38 44.33 13.90 20.49
C GLN A 38 44.37 12.71 19.52
N SER A 39 43.98 11.52 19.98
CA SER A 39 43.97 10.31 19.17
C SER A 39 42.60 9.66 19.18
N LEU A 40 42.35 8.86 18.15
CA LEU A 40 41.20 8.01 18.04
C LEU A 40 41.64 6.55 18.17
N LEU A 41 41.08 5.84 19.13
CA LEU A 41 41.20 4.39 19.25
C LEU A 41 40.05 3.76 18.47
N VAL A 42 40.37 2.91 17.51
CA VAL A 42 39.40 2.24 16.63
C VAL A 42 39.48 0.74 16.89
N PHE A 43 38.33 0.15 17.22
CA PHE A 43 38.21 -1.27 17.53
C PHE A 43 37.26 -1.93 16.54
N ASN A 44 37.79 -2.82 15.70
CA ASN A 44 37.09 -3.65 14.74
C ASN A 44 36.96 -5.07 15.32
N PHE A 45 35.74 -5.53 15.58
CA PHE A 45 35.54 -6.84 16.20
C PHE A 45 35.65 -8.00 15.22
N LYS A 46 35.44 -7.74 13.92
CA LYS A 46 35.56 -8.77 12.88
C LYS A 46 37.00 -8.98 12.43
N ALA A 47 37.82 -7.95 12.54
CA ALA A 47 39.24 -7.97 12.21
C ALA A 47 40.04 -7.24 13.30
N PRO A 48 40.23 -7.86 14.49
CA PRO A 48 40.97 -7.25 15.60
C PRO A 48 42.40 -6.84 15.25
N GLU A 49 43.01 -7.45 14.23
CA GLU A 49 44.31 -7.06 13.68
C GLU A 49 44.32 -5.66 13.03
N LEU A 50 43.14 -5.12 12.69
CA LEU A 50 42.95 -3.76 12.18
C LEU A 50 42.68 -2.74 13.30
N ASN A 51 42.64 -3.18 14.56
CA ASN A 51 42.54 -2.27 15.70
C ASN A 51 43.73 -1.30 15.69
N SER A 52 43.45 -0.01 15.83
CA SER A 52 44.47 1.01 15.62
C SER A 52 44.27 2.23 16.49
N LYS A 53 45.38 2.89 16.82
CA LYS A 53 45.41 4.25 17.36
C LYS A 53 45.77 5.20 16.22
N LEU A 54 44.81 6.03 15.82
CA LEU A 54 44.98 7.02 14.77
C LEU A 54 45.22 8.39 15.39
N GLN A 55 46.29 9.07 14.98
CA GLN A 55 46.54 10.46 15.36
C GLN A 55 45.74 11.41 14.46
N ILE A 56 44.42 11.42 14.65
CA ILE A 56 43.49 12.22 13.87
C ILE A 56 42.62 13.03 14.83
N LYS A 57 42.47 14.32 14.53
CA LYS A 57 41.49 15.19 15.20
C LYS A 57 40.19 15.18 14.40
N ALA A 58 39.14 14.61 14.98
CA ALA A 58 37.81 14.58 14.41
C ALA A 58 36.73 14.87 15.46
N ASP A 59 35.70 15.62 15.05
CA ASP A 59 34.52 15.94 15.87
C ASP A 59 33.59 14.73 15.96
N PHE A 60 33.57 13.86 14.94
CA PHE A 60 32.89 12.56 14.98
C PHE A 60 33.73 11.50 14.28
N ALA A 61 33.64 10.26 14.77
CA ALA A 61 34.38 9.11 14.28
C ALA A 61 33.50 7.86 14.39
N ILE A 62 32.87 7.50 13.28
CA ILE A 62 31.75 6.57 13.25
C ILE A 62 32.11 5.38 12.36
N MET A 63 32.13 4.18 12.94
CA MET A 63 32.41 2.97 12.16
C MET A 63 31.24 2.64 11.25
N HIS A 64 31.52 2.25 10.01
CA HIS A 64 30.46 1.92 9.06
C HIS A 64 29.66 0.70 9.54
N PRO A 65 28.32 0.74 9.54
CA PRO A 65 27.47 -0.26 10.21
C PRO A 65 27.61 -1.67 9.62
N ARG A 66 27.95 -1.80 8.33
CA ARG A 66 28.12 -3.10 7.65
C ARG A 66 29.56 -3.43 7.24
N ASN A 67 30.47 -2.47 7.27
CA ASN A 67 31.82 -2.63 6.72
C ASN A 67 32.85 -2.11 7.73
N PRO A 68 33.28 -2.94 8.69
CA PRO A 68 34.14 -2.49 9.78
C PRO A 68 35.54 -2.03 9.33
N ASP A 69 35.92 -2.27 8.08
CA ASP A 69 37.16 -1.75 7.51
C ASP A 69 37.03 -0.26 7.12
N GLN A 70 35.85 0.33 7.24
CA GLN A 70 35.57 1.72 6.88
C GLN A 70 35.21 2.54 8.11
N LEU A 71 35.82 3.72 8.21
CA LEU A 71 35.59 4.68 9.28
C LEU A 71 35.20 6.03 8.68
N LEU A 72 34.06 6.56 9.11
CA LEU A 72 33.63 7.91 8.80
C LEU A 72 34.23 8.88 9.82
N LEU A 73 34.97 9.86 9.33
CA LEU A 73 35.53 10.95 10.10
C LEU A 73 34.84 12.25 9.69
N LEU A 74 34.50 13.06 10.68
CA LEU A 74 33.85 14.33 10.46
C LEU A 74 34.54 15.42 11.27
N THR A 75 34.81 16.55 10.62
CA THR A 75 35.22 17.79 11.26
C THR A 75 34.27 18.90 10.84
N SER A 76 34.38 20.08 11.45
CA SER A 76 33.64 21.26 11.00
C SER A 76 33.87 21.63 9.53
N ALA A 77 35.00 21.25 8.92
CA ALA A 77 35.34 21.62 7.54
C ALA A 77 35.09 20.51 6.50
N MET A 78 35.04 19.24 6.92
CA MET A 78 34.96 18.13 5.98
C MET A 78 34.42 16.83 6.58
N LEU A 79 33.86 16.00 5.69
CA LEU A 79 33.51 14.61 5.90
C LEU A 79 34.47 13.73 5.10
N GLN A 80 35.01 12.68 5.72
CA GLN A 80 35.89 11.72 5.07
C GLN A 80 35.51 10.29 5.44
N LEU A 81 35.44 9.41 4.44
CA LEU A 81 35.38 7.97 4.67
C LEU A 81 36.77 7.39 4.42
N ILE A 82 37.36 6.74 5.42
CA ILE A 82 38.70 6.14 5.31
C ILE A 82 38.62 4.62 5.36
N SER A 83 39.50 3.95 4.63
CA SER A 83 39.76 2.51 4.81
C SER A 83 40.81 2.31 5.88
N LEU A 84 40.48 1.57 6.94
CA LEU A 84 41.41 1.16 7.99
C LEU A 84 42.48 0.21 7.43
N LYS A 85 42.11 -0.68 6.51
CA LYS A 85 43.02 -1.62 5.86
C LYS A 85 44.05 -0.92 4.98
N GLN A 86 43.61 0.04 4.15
CA GLN A 86 44.51 0.75 3.22
C GLN A 86 45.14 2.01 3.83
N LYS A 87 44.63 2.48 4.98
CA LYS A 87 44.99 3.75 5.63
C LYS A 87 44.88 4.95 4.67
N LYS A 88 43.86 4.93 3.79
CA LYS A 88 43.61 5.95 2.76
C LYS A 88 42.16 6.40 2.79
N ALA A 89 41.94 7.67 2.41
CA ALA A 89 40.60 8.18 2.18
C ALA A 89 39.99 7.50 0.94
N LEU A 90 38.82 6.91 1.11
CA LEU A 90 37.97 6.37 0.05
C LEU A 90 37.09 7.48 -0.53
N LEU A 91 36.64 8.39 0.33
CA LEU A 91 35.78 9.50 -0.03
C LEU A 91 36.16 10.74 0.79
N THR A 92 36.04 11.92 0.20
CA THR A 92 36.19 13.19 0.89
C THR A 92 35.18 14.20 0.34
N HIS A 93 34.40 14.80 1.24
CA HIS A 93 33.50 15.89 0.95
C HIS A 93 33.91 17.10 1.80
N LYS A 94 34.16 18.24 1.16
CA LYS A 94 34.46 19.51 1.84
C LYS A 94 33.18 20.31 1.94
N PHE A 95 32.87 20.79 3.15
CA PHE A 95 31.76 21.73 3.32
C PHE A 95 32.10 23.06 2.68
N ALA A 96 31.10 23.77 2.15
CA ALA A 96 31.28 25.08 1.54
C ALA A 96 31.85 26.10 2.53
N GLN A 97 31.52 25.95 3.81
CA GLN A 97 32.05 26.73 4.92
C GLN A 97 32.17 25.85 6.18
N PRO A 98 33.08 26.18 7.11
CA PRO A 98 33.15 25.51 8.40
C PRO A 98 31.79 25.55 9.11
N THR A 99 31.25 24.37 9.41
CA THR A 99 29.92 24.19 9.98
C THR A 99 30.06 23.48 11.31
N LYS A 100 29.50 24.05 12.39
CA LYS A 100 29.44 23.34 13.67
C LYS A 100 28.38 22.24 13.61
N ILE A 101 28.81 21.01 13.86
CA ILE A 101 27.96 19.82 13.76
C ILE A 101 27.62 19.36 15.17
N ASP A 102 26.34 19.31 15.47
CA ASP A 102 25.83 18.90 16.79
C ASP A 102 25.64 17.38 16.85
N HIS A 103 25.31 16.75 15.72
CA HIS A 103 25.15 15.31 15.63
C HIS A 103 25.45 14.79 14.22
N CYS A 104 26.02 13.58 14.18
CA CYS A 104 26.26 12.82 12.97
C CYS A 104 26.09 11.34 13.29
N ASP A 105 25.37 10.61 12.44
CA ASP A 105 25.26 9.15 12.52
C ASP A 105 24.87 8.56 11.17
N PHE A 106 25.08 7.25 11.01
CA PHE A 106 24.52 6.49 9.90
C PHE A 106 23.02 6.26 10.13
N VAL A 107 22.20 6.59 9.14
CA VAL A 107 20.75 6.25 9.15
C VAL A 107 20.48 4.94 8.43
N ASP A 108 21.32 4.61 7.46
CA ASP A 108 21.37 3.30 6.80
C ASP A 108 22.83 2.98 6.38
N GLU A 109 23.03 2.03 5.47
CA GLU A 109 24.37 1.64 5.02
C GLU A 109 25.05 2.64 4.08
N ASP A 110 24.29 3.51 3.41
CA ASP A 110 24.79 4.42 2.38
C ASP A 110 24.57 5.90 2.72
N GLN A 111 23.82 6.20 3.78
CA GLN A 111 23.41 7.54 4.15
C GLN A 111 23.83 7.91 5.58
N VAL A 112 24.38 9.11 5.69
CA VAL A 112 24.79 9.75 6.93
C VAL A 112 23.88 10.94 7.18
N ILE A 113 23.26 11.03 8.35
CA ILE A 113 22.56 12.26 8.77
C ILE A 113 23.54 13.20 9.43
N ILE A 114 23.47 14.49 9.06
CA ILE A 114 24.31 15.56 9.61
C ILE A 114 23.37 16.65 10.13
N ILE A 115 23.46 16.90 11.42
CA ILE A 115 22.67 17.94 12.10
C ILE A 115 23.61 19.03 12.57
N SER A 116 23.39 20.22 12.05
CA SER A 116 24.08 21.43 12.44
C SER A 116 23.15 22.35 13.24
N GLN A 117 23.68 23.49 13.68
CA GLN A 117 22.88 24.53 14.30
C GLN A 117 21.85 25.16 13.34
N LEU A 118 22.10 25.14 12.03
CA LEU A 118 21.26 25.84 11.05
C LEU A 118 20.34 24.90 10.27
N GLN A 119 20.82 23.70 9.95
CA GLN A 119 20.11 22.79 9.07
C GLN A 119 20.37 21.33 9.39
N ILE A 120 19.45 20.51 8.91
CA ILE A 120 19.55 19.05 8.90
C ILE A 120 19.76 18.61 7.46
N SER A 121 20.73 17.74 7.23
CA SER A 121 21.09 17.27 5.91
C SER A 121 21.40 15.78 5.94
N THR A 122 21.26 15.12 4.79
CA THR A 122 21.75 13.76 4.56
C THR A 122 22.87 13.78 3.54
N PHE A 123 23.91 13.00 3.79
CA PHE A 123 25.01 12.78 2.86
C PHE A 123 24.97 11.34 2.38
N SER A 124 24.86 11.14 1.07
CA SER A 124 24.94 9.80 0.48
C SER A 124 26.39 9.47 0.13
N ILE A 125 26.91 8.39 0.70
CA ILE A 125 28.24 7.86 0.39
C ILE A 125 28.33 7.44 -1.09
N LYS A 126 27.25 6.85 -1.61
CA LYS A 126 27.18 6.34 -2.98
C LYS A 126 27.19 7.46 -4.03
N THR A 127 26.34 8.47 -3.87
CA THR A 127 26.23 9.57 -4.85
C THR A 127 27.16 10.74 -4.54
N GLN A 128 27.74 10.78 -3.33
CA GLN A 128 28.55 11.88 -2.80
C GLN A 128 27.81 13.22 -2.72
N LEU A 129 26.48 13.17 -2.68
CA LEU A 129 25.62 14.34 -2.61
C LEU A 129 25.23 14.64 -1.16
N LEU A 130 25.41 15.89 -0.77
CA LEU A 130 24.85 16.46 0.45
C LEU A 130 23.49 17.08 0.11
N GLN A 131 22.43 16.51 0.66
CA GLN A 131 21.06 16.99 0.48
C GLN A 131 20.57 17.63 1.77
N LYS A 132 20.12 18.88 1.66
CA LYS A 132 19.40 19.54 2.77
C LYS A 132 18.01 18.91 2.91
N LEU A 133 17.64 18.56 4.14
CA LEU A 133 16.30 18.07 4.47
C LEU A 133 15.40 19.21 4.96
N ILE A 134 15.84 19.95 5.98
CA ILE A 134 15.06 21.02 6.59
C ILE A 134 15.97 22.03 7.30
N ASP A 135 15.49 23.26 7.43
CA ASP A 135 16.08 24.27 8.32
C ASP A 135 15.71 24.00 9.77
N ARG A 136 16.66 24.16 10.68
CA ARG A 136 16.42 23.92 12.11
C ARG A 136 15.68 25.12 12.70
N GLN A 137 14.53 24.86 13.33
CA GLN A 137 13.69 25.94 13.84
C GLN A 137 13.94 26.33 15.31
N LEU A 138 14.66 25.49 16.08
CA LEU A 138 14.83 25.69 17.52
C LEU A 138 16.28 25.49 18.00
N ASP A 139 16.75 26.47 18.79
CA ASP A 139 17.91 26.34 19.69
C ASP A 139 17.39 26.02 21.09
N GLN A 140 17.33 24.73 21.44
CA GLN A 140 16.80 24.28 22.72
C GLN A 140 17.90 24.28 23.79
N LYS A 141 17.54 24.61 25.04
CA LYS A 141 18.40 24.39 26.22
C LYS A 141 18.64 22.90 26.56
N ALA A 142 18.20 22.00 25.69
CA ALA A 142 18.24 20.56 25.85
C ALA A 142 19.25 19.95 24.87
N GLN A 143 19.86 18.83 25.26
CA GLN A 143 20.82 18.12 24.43
C GLN A 143 20.08 17.17 23.48
N LEU A 144 20.51 17.12 22.22
CA LEU A 144 20.03 16.11 21.27
C LEU A 144 20.53 14.73 21.70
N MET A 145 19.60 13.84 22.04
CA MET A 145 19.87 12.52 22.60
C MET A 145 19.72 11.39 21.59
N GLN A 146 18.74 11.50 20.69
CA GLN A 146 18.43 10.50 19.68
C GLN A 146 17.90 11.16 18.41
N VAL A 147 18.27 10.56 17.29
CA VAL A 147 17.78 10.91 15.95
C VAL A 147 17.23 9.65 15.33
N GLN A 148 16.05 9.74 14.73
CA GLN A 148 15.47 8.66 13.95
C GLN A 148 14.94 9.21 12.64
N LEU A 149 15.54 8.76 11.54
CA LEU A 149 14.98 8.96 10.20
C LEU A 149 14.29 7.68 9.77
N PHE A 150 13.00 7.76 9.44
CA PHE A 150 12.23 6.61 8.99
C PHE A 150 11.17 7.02 7.98
N ASN A 151 11.28 6.53 6.75
CA ASN A 151 10.50 6.99 5.60
C ASN A 151 10.57 8.53 5.48
N ASN A 152 9.42 9.19 5.45
CA ASN A 152 9.31 10.66 5.40
C ASN A 152 9.24 11.30 6.79
N ASN A 153 9.55 10.56 7.86
CA ASN A 153 9.51 11.07 9.23
C ASN A 153 10.91 11.22 9.80
N LEU A 154 11.19 12.37 10.37
CA LEU A 154 12.41 12.64 11.12
C LEU A 154 12.03 12.99 12.57
N LEU A 155 12.48 12.18 13.52
CA LEU A 155 12.38 12.47 14.94
C LEU A 155 13.71 12.95 15.49
N LEU A 156 13.68 14.07 16.21
CA LEU A 156 14.79 14.59 16.99
C LEU A 156 14.38 14.63 18.46
N GLN A 157 14.96 13.74 19.26
CA GLN A 157 14.70 13.65 20.69
C GLN A 157 15.70 14.50 21.46
N PHE A 158 15.21 15.53 22.13
CA PHE A 158 15.98 16.36 23.05
C PHE A 158 15.67 16.00 24.50
N THR A 159 16.68 16.05 25.36
CA THR A 159 16.52 15.89 26.80
C THR A 159 17.37 16.92 27.53
N GLY A 160 16.78 17.57 28.52
CA GLY A 160 17.44 18.57 29.37
C GLY A 160 17.12 18.35 30.84
N ALA A 161 17.76 19.14 31.69
CA ALA A 161 17.42 19.24 33.11
C ALA A 161 17.04 20.70 33.41
N ASP A 162 15.97 20.89 34.18
CA ASP A 162 15.56 22.20 34.64
C ASP A 162 16.40 22.68 35.83
N GLN A 163 16.07 23.87 36.35
CA GLN A 163 16.74 24.46 37.52
C GLN A 163 16.55 23.66 38.83
N HIS A 164 15.59 22.74 38.86
CA HIS A 164 15.30 21.85 39.99
C HIS A 164 15.91 20.45 39.78
N ASN A 165 16.78 20.28 38.79
CA ASN A 165 17.35 19.00 38.34
C ASN A 165 16.29 17.97 37.92
N GLN A 166 15.10 18.42 37.52
CA GLN A 166 14.09 17.56 36.91
C GLN A 166 14.37 17.41 35.43
N LEU A 167 14.39 16.16 34.96
CA LEU A 167 14.60 15.85 33.56
C LEU A 167 13.32 16.16 32.77
N PHE A 168 13.48 16.92 31.70
CA PHE A 168 12.43 17.16 30.71
C PHE A 168 12.91 16.70 29.34
N GLY A 169 11.98 16.39 28.45
CA GLY A 169 12.31 16.01 27.09
C GLY A 169 11.27 16.46 26.09
N VAL A 170 11.75 16.77 24.90
CA VAL A 170 10.96 17.26 23.80
C VAL A 170 11.39 16.52 22.55
N CYS A 171 10.43 15.96 21.82
CA CYS A 171 10.65 15.37 20.52
C CYS A 171 10.12 16.31 19.44
N GLU A 172 10.98 16.68 18.49
CA GLU A 172 10.59 17.34 17.24
C GLU A 172 10.29 16.25 16.21
N HIS A 173 9.05 16.16 15.76
CA HIS A 173 8.61 15.25 14.70
C HIS A 173 8.37 16.03 13.43
N TYR A 174 9.27 15.88 12.46
CA TYR A 174 9.14 16.45 11.13
C TYR A 174 8.56 15.42 10.15
N GLU A 175 7.51 15.80 9.44
CA GLU A 175 7.03 15.08 8.26
C GLU A 175 7.64 15.76 7.02
N LEU A 176 8.72 15.18 6.50
CA LEU A 176 9.58 15.77 5.47
C LEU A 176 8.85 16.06 4.14
N GLN A 177 7.83 15.28 3.81
CA GLN A 177 7.06 15.46 2.58
C GLN A 177 6.13 16.68 2.65
N THR A 178 5.51 16.91 3.81
CA THR A 178 4.60 18.04 4.04
C THR A 178 5.32 19.24 4.66
N GLN A 179 6.58 19.07 5.06
CA GLN A 179 7.39 20.01 5.83
C GLN A 179 6.71 20.50 7.11
N THR A 180 5.89 19.64 7.73
CA THR A 180 5.22 19.97 8.99
C THR A 180 6.06 19.54 10.18
N LEU A 181 6.00 20.34 11.24
CA LEU A 181 6.65 20.08 12.53
C LEU A 181 5.58 19.88 13.59
N GLN A 182 5.68 18.78 14.34
CA GLN A 182 4.91 18.50 15.53
C GLN A 182 5.85 18.34 16.73
N MET A 183 5.43 18.87 17.87
CA MET A 183 6.21 18.82 19.11
C MET A 183 5.54 17.86 20.08
N HIS A 184 6.33 16.96 20.67
CA HIS A 184 5.84 16.01 21.64
C HIS A 184 6.65 16.05 22.93
N GLU A 185 5.99 16.30 24.05
CA GLU A 185 6.62 16.16 25.37
C GLU A 185 6.88 14.68 25.65
N SER A 186 8.15 14.30 25.77
CA SER A 186 8.58 12.92 25.98
C SER A 186 10.07 12.88 26.24
N LEU A 187 10.54 11.95 27.07
CA LEU A 187 11.96 11.77 27.35
C LEU A 187 12.65 10.85 26.34
N GLN A 188 11.88 9.92 25.75
CA GLN A 188 12.32 9.07 24.65
C GLN A 188 11.17 8.79 23.70
N THR A 189 11.49 8.64 22.43
CA THR A 189 10.54 8.34 21.35
C THR A 189 11.09 7.31 20.39
N GLN A 190 10.19 6.57 19.75
CA GLN A 190 10.51 5.59 18.74
C GLN A 190 9.33 5.43 17.79
N ILE A 191 9.55 5.65 16.49
CA ILE A 191 8.62 5.18 15.46
C ILE A 191 8.78 3.68 15.33
N CYS A 192 7.67 2.98 15.45
CA CYS A 192 7.53 1.55 15.31
C CYS A 192 6.61 1.23 14.13
N TYR A 193 6.75 0.03 13.58
CA TYR A 193 5.78 -0.50 12.63
C TYR A 193 5.38 -1.92 13.03
N VAL A 194 4.14 -2.28 12.71
CA VAL A 194 3.64 -3.65 12.85
C VAL A 194 3.40 -4.21 11.46
N GLU A 195 4.01 -5.35 11.15
CA GLU A 195 3.79 -6.03 9.88
C GLU A 195 2.43 -6.73 9.89
N GLY A 196 1.53 -6.35 8.98
CA GLY A 196 0.25 -6.99 8.68
C GLY A 196 -0.06 -6.83 7.18
N ASP A 197 -1.31 -7.00 6.76
CA ASP A 197 -1.71 -6.78 5.35
C ASP A 197 -1.44 -5.34 4.89
N GLN A 198 -1.46 -4.39 5.84
CA GLN A 198 -0.93 -3.04 5.68
C GLN A 198 0.05 -2.72 6.82
N ARG A 199 1.13 -1.99 6.52
CA ARG A 199 2.08 -1.52 7.53
C ARG A 199 1.47 -0.35 8.31
N GLU A 200 1.15 -0.59 9.57
CA GLU A 200 0.73 0.46 10.49
C GLU A 200 1.95 1.06 11.20
N PHE A 201 1.97 2.39 11.37
CA PHE A 201 3.07 3.11 12.01
C PHE A 201 2.61 3.71 13.33
N TYR A 202 3.43 3.54 14.34
CA TYR A 202 3.13 3.95 15.71
C TYR A 202 4.25 4.82 16.25
N LEU A 203 3.92 5.94 16.85
CA LEU A 203 4.83 6.69 17.71
C LEU A 203 4.68 6.15 19.13
N VAL A 204 5.74 5.54 19.64
CA VAL A 204 5.84 5.12 21.04
C VAL A 204 6.65 6.18 21.79
N GLN A 205 6.12 6.64 22.91
CA GLN A 205 6.76 7.65 23.74
C GLN A 205 6.90 7.14 25.17
N ALA A 206 7.97 7.56 25.85
CA ALA A 206 8.21 7.27 27.26
C ALA A 206 8.50 8.56 28.03
N PHE A 207 7.92 8.68 29.22
CA PHE A 207 8.15 9.81 30.14
C PHE A 207 8.11 9.38 31.61
N TYR A 208 8.60 10.23 32.50
CA TYR A 208 8.48 10.00 33.95
C TYR A 208 7.15 10.53 34.47
N SER A 209 6.58 9.76 35.40
CA SER A 209 5.51 10.18 36.30
C SER A 209 5.88 9.67 37.70
N ASP A 210 5.05 8.88 38.36
CA ASP A 210 5.42 8.11 39.57
C ASP A 210 6.31 6.89 39.24
N GLY A 211 6.39 6.53 37.95
CA GLY A 211 7.29 5.53 37.37
C GLY A 211 7.62 5.89 35.92
N VAL A 212 7.71 4.89 35.04
CA VAL A 212 7.81 5.11 33.59
C VAL A 212 6.45 4.91 32.94
N PHE A 213 5.99 5.94 32.24
CA PHE A 213 4.73 5.89 31.51
C PHE A 213 5.00 5.81 30.01
N PHE A 214 4.36 4.85 29.36
CA PHE A 214 4.41 4.67 27.91
C PHE A 214 3.09 5.11 27.28
N THR A 215 3.18 5.81 26.15
CA THR A 215 2.05 6.09 25.25
C THR A 215 2.33 5.57 23.86
N VAL A 216 1.25 5.18 23.17
CA VAL A 216 1.31 4.66 21.81
C VAL A 216 0.27 5.40 20.98
N THR A 217 0.73 6.10 19.94
CA THR A 217 -0.14 6.85 19.03
C THR A 217 0.02 6.30 17.62
N ASN A 218 -1.10 5.97 16.96
CA ASN A 218 -1.08 5.58 15.56
C ASN A 218 -0.84 6.84 14.70
N LEU A 219 0.22 6.84 13.89
CA LEU A 219 0.62 8.01 13.11
C LEU A 219 -0.34 8.30 11.94
N GLN A 220 -0.98 7.27 11.40
CA GLN A 220 -1.97 7.44 10.32
C GLN A 220 -3.29 8.01 10.83
N THR A 221 -3.83 7.47 11.92
CA THR A 221 -5.14 7.90 12.45
C THR A 221 -5.03 9.06 13.45
N LYS A 222 -3.82 9.36 13.92
CA LYS A 222 -3.53 10.33 15.00
C LYS A 222 -4.26 10.03 16.31
N LYS A 223 -4.76 8.79 16.48
CA LYS A 223 -5.44 8.35 17.71
C LYS A 223 -4.46 7.63 18.63
N GLN A 224 -4.56 7.89 19.93
CA GLN A 224 -3.87 7.12 20.95
C GLN A 224 -4.47 5.71 20.99
N LYS A 225 -3.61 4.69 20.85
CA LYS A 225 -3.98 3.27 20.87
C LYS A 225 -3.95 2.71 22.28
N SER A 226 -2.92 3.07 23.06
CA SER A 226 -2.74 2.54 24.41
C SER A 226 -1.83 3.40 25.27
N SER A 227 -1.89 3.17 26.58
CA SER A 227 -0.95 3.71 27.56
C SER A 227 -0.80 2.79 28.75
N ILE A 228 0.38 2.77 29.37
CA ILE A 228 0.65 2.01 30.60
C ILE A 228 1.64 2.72 31.50
N LEU A 229 1.39 2.69 32.81
CA LEU A 229 2.34 3.11 33.85
C LEU A 229 3.04 1.88 34.43
N VAL A 230 4.37 1.92 34.49
CA VAL A 230 5.19 0.88 35.12
C VAL A 230 5.93 1.49 36.30
N GLN A 231 5.70 0.90 37.48
CA GLN A 231 6.38 1.31 38.71
C GLN A 231 7.80 0.76 38.72
N ILE A 232 8.76 1.62 38.40
CA ILE A 232 10.20 1.32 38.50
C ILE A 232 10.92 2.52 39.11
N GLU A 233 12.14 2.30 39.59
CA GLU A 233 12.99 3.38 40.06
C GLU A 233 13.29 4.38 38.92
N LYS A 234 13.16 5.67 39.22
CA LYS A 234 13.45 6.72 38.23
C LYS A 234 14.94 6.69 37.89
N SER A 235 15.25 6.40 36.63
CA SER A 235 16.61 6.38 36.10
C SER A 235 16.65 6.94 34.70
N VAL A 236 17.65 7.78 34.41
CA VAL A 236 17.90 8.41 33.10
C VAL A 236 17.73 7.42 31.95
N PHE A 237 16.87 7.76 30.99
CA PHE A 237 16.72 6.98 29.77
C PHE A 237 17.92 7.16 28.85
N ILE A 238 18.44 6.04 28.34
CA ILE A 238 19.58 6.04 27.42
C ILE A 238 19.08 6.14 25.98
N LYS A 239 18.28 5.16 25.56
CA LYS A 239 17.78 5.03 24.19
C LYS A 239 16.63 4.04 24.11
N MET A 240 15.70 4.29 23.19
CA MET A 240 14.60 3.39 22.86
C MET A 240 14.77 2.82 21.46
N PHE A 241 14.43 1.55 21.26
CA PHE A 241 14.52 0.89 19.96
C PHE A 241 13.30 0.01 19.68
N GLN A 242 12.89 -0.06 18.42
CA GLN A 242 11.90 -1.04 17.96
C GLN A 242 12.52 -2.44 17.83
N LEU A 243 11.80 -3.46 18.33
CA LEU A 243 12.05 -4.86 18.01
C LEU A 243 11.38 -5.21 16.68
N GLN A 244 12.13 -5.29 15.57
CA GLN A 244 11.52 -5.41 14.22
C GLN A 244 10.58 -6.61 14.05
N LYS A 245 10.81 -7.72 14.77
CA LYS A 245 9.98 -8.93 14.69
C LYS A 245 8.75 -8.90 15.60
N PHE A 246 8.60 -7.88 16.44
CA PHE A 246 7.60 -7.82 17.50
C PHE A 246 6.90 -6.47 17.49
N ALA A 247 5.66 -6.42 17.97
CA ALA A 247 4.97 -5.16 18.26
C ALA A 247 5.45 -4.60 19.61
N ALA A 248 6.78 -4.43 19.74
CA ALA A 248 7.41 -4.07 21.00
C ALA A 248 8.59 -3.12 20.83
N VAL A 249 8.85 -2.34 21.88
CA VAL A 249 10.06 -1.52 22.03
C VAL A 249 10.89 -1.98 23.22
N VAL A 250 12.20 -1.73 23.14
CA VAL A 250 13.11 -1.86 24.27
C VAL A 250 13.60 -0.48 24.68
N LEU A 251 13.42 -0.15 25.94
CA LEU A 251 13.96 1.05 26.58
C LEU A 251 15.11 0.66 27.51
N PHE A 252 16.29 1.26 27.27
CA PHE A 252 17.46 1.07 28.11
C PHE A 252 17.61 2.25 29.09
N CYS A 253 17.84 1.93 30.36
CA CYS A 253 17.99 2.91 31.45
C CYS A 253 19.43 2.90 32.01
N PHE A 254 19.88 4.03 32.52
CA PHE A 254 21.23 4.22 33.06
C PHE A 254 21.54 3.34 34.28
N ASN A 255 20.56 3.11 35.16
CA ASN A 255 20.65 2.20 36.29
C ASN A 255 20.77 0.71 35.89
N GLY A 256 20.73 0.41 34.59
CA GLY A 256 20.83 -0.94 34.09
C GLY A 256 19.48 -1.63 33.87
N ASP A 257 18.34 -0.98 34.12
CA ASP A 257 17.03 -1.52 33.77
C ASP A 257 16.86 -1.59 32.24
N ILE A 258 16.31 -2.69 31.77
CA ILE A 258 15.89 -2.91 30.40
C ILE A 258 14.40 -3.21 30.42
N LEU A 259 13.61 -2.31 29.83
CA LEU A 259 12.16 -2.45 29.75
C LEU A 259 11.79 -2.89 28.34
N VAL A 260 11.11 -4.02 28.21
CA VAL A 260 10.52 -4.45 26.95
C VAL A 260 9.02 -4.17 27.02
N PHE A 261 8.56 -3.17 26.27
CA PHE A 261 7.15 -2.81 26.20
C PHE A 261 6.51 -3.40 24.95
N ASP A 262 5.62 -4.36 25.14
CA ASP A 262 4.70 -4.86 24.13
C ASP A 262 3.49 -3.92 24.05
N PHE A 263 3.47 -3.10 23.00
CA PHE A 263 2.41 -2.14 22.77
C PHE A 263 1.14 -2.75 22.14
N HIS A 264 1.17 -4.03 21.77
CA HIS A 264 -0.02 -4.77 21.34
C HIS A 264 -0.79 -5.32 22.56
N THR A 265 -0.11 -5.98 23.50
CA THR A 265 -0.76 -6.51 24.71
C THR A 265 -0.78 -5.53 25.88
N THR A 266 -0.14 -4.36 25.71
CA THR A 266 0.04 -3.34 26.76
C THR A 266 0.73 -3.90 28.01
N LYS A 267 1.77 -4.70 27.81
CA LYS A 267 2.55 -5.32 28.90
C LYS A 267 3.99 -4.85 28.86
N VAL A 268 4.59 -4.68 30.04
CA VAL A 268 6.01 -4.35 30.18
C VAL A 268 6.71 -5.46 30.93
N TYR A 269 7.78 -5.97 30.33
CA TYR A 269 8.69 -6.93 30.92
C TYR A 269 9.93 -6.18 31.38
N VAL A 270 10.31 -6.33 32.64
CA VAL A 270 11.46 -5.67 33.23
C VAL A 270 12.57 -6.69 33.41
N GLN A 271 13.75 -6.39 32.88
CA GLN A 271 14.97 -7.13 33.14
C GLN A 271 16.03 -6.17 33.67
N GLN A 272 16.63 -6.49 34.81
CA GLN A 272 17.70 -5.68 35.38
C GLN A 272 19.06 -6.23 34.96
N THR A 273 19.98 -5.34 34.61
CA THR A 273 21.40 -5.64 34.50
C THR A 273 22.12 -5.19 35.76
N THR A 274 23.21 -5.88 36.12
CA THR A 274 23.97 -5.58 37.34
C THR A 274 24.91 -4.38 37.17
N LYS A 275 24.95 -3.75 35.98
CA LYS A 275 25.96 -2.77 35.59
C LYS A 275 25.31 -1.60 34.85
N ASN A 276 25.64 -0.37 35.24
CA ASN A 276 25.10 0.82 34.61
C ASN A 276 25.46 0.88 33.12
N CYS A 277 24.45 0.91 32.27
CA CYS A 277 24.59 1.07 30.84
C CYS A 277 24.87 2.55 30.51
N ILE A 278 25.82 2.82 29.63
CA ILE A 278 26.18 4.20 29.23
C ILE A 278 25.85 4.48 27.76
N ILE A 279 25.89 3.45 26.91
CA ILE A 279 25.58 3.54 25.48
C ILE A 279 24.83 2.28 25.08
N ALA A 280 23.76 2.47 24.32
CA ALA A 280 23.05 1.40 23.64
C ALA A 280 22.98 1.73 22.13
N SER A 281 23.24 0.75 21.28
CA SER A 281 23.17 0.86 19.83
C SER A 281 22.49 -0.35 19.21
N LYS A 282 21.89 -0.17 18.02
CA LYS A 282 21.20 -1.25 17.32
C LYS A 282 22.21 -2.05 16.49
N SER A 283 22.13 -3.38 16.55
CA SER A 283 22.94 -4.27 15.72
C SER A 283 22.26 -4.53 14.37
N VAL A 284 23.07 -4.90 13.36
CA VAL A 284 22.58 -5.27 12.02
C VAL A 284 21.74 -6.54 12.06
N GLN A 285 21.96 -7.42 13.05
CA GLN A 285 21.28 -8.72 13.17
C GLN A 285 19.98 -8.71 14.01
N ASN A 286 19.42 -7.54 14.29
CA ASN A 286 18.26 -7.33 15.18
C ASN A 286 18.54 -7.54 16.67
N ASP A 287 19.81 -7.43 17.08
CA ASP A 287 20.22 -7.39 18.48
C ASP A 287 20.52 -5.94 18.92
N PHE A 288 20.91 -5.78 20.18
CA PHE A 288 21.45 -4.52 20.69
C PHE A 288 22.88 -4.71 21.16
N VAL A 289 23.67 -3.64 21.09
CA VAL A 289 25.01 -3.58 21.67
C VAL A 289 24.97 -2.58 22.81
N LEU A 290 25.43 -3.02 23.98
CA LEU A 290 25.44 -2.24 25.21
C LEU A 290 26.89 -2.08 25.68
N LEU A 291 27.27 -0.86 26.00
CA LEU A 291 28.51 -0.58 26.71
C LEU A 291 28.15 -0.13 28.13
N HIS A 292 28.77 -0.78 29.11
CA HIS A 292 28.64 -0.42 30.51
C HIS A 292 29.77 0.51 30.96
N ASN A 293 29.53 1.28 32.02
CA ASN A 293 30.53 2.15 32.63
C ASN A 293 31.79 1.40 33.13
N THR A 294 31.67 0.09 33.37
CA THR A 294 32.78 -0.79 33.75
C THR A 294 33.67 -1.18 32.57
N GLY A 295 33.32 -0.80 31.34
CA GLY A 295 34.02 -1.21 30.12
C GLY A 295 33.62 -2.57 29.59
N GLU A 296 32.62 -3.22 30.17
CA GLU A 296 32.06 -4.42 29.57
C GLU A 296 31.16 -4.06 28.39
N LEU A 297 31.42 -4.71 27.25
CA LEU A 297 30.58 -4.62 26.07
C LEU A 297 29.79 -5.92 25.92
N GLN A 298 28.47 -5.81 25.78
CA GLN A 298 27.56 -6.94 25.66
C GLN A 298 26.68 -6.82 24.42
N THR A 299 26.29 -7.95 23.83
CA THR A 299 25.08 -7.99 23.01
C THR A 299 23.88 -8.34 23.88
N ALA A 300 22.74 -7.71 23.62
CA ALA A 300 21.46 -8.12 24.15
C ALA A 300 20.64 -8.74 23.03
N ASN A 301 20.50 -10.06 23.09
CA ASN A 301 19.82 -10.83 22.07
C ASN A 301 18.40 -11.16 22.50
N CYS A 302 17.48 -11.01 21.55
CA CYS A 302 16.08 -11.37 21.71
C CYS A 302 15.91 -12.88 21.53
N VAL A 303 16.20 -13.66 22.57
CA VAL A 303 15.99 -15.11 22.54
C VAL A 303 14.48 -15.39 22.62
N SER A 304 13.99 -16.13 21.62
CA SER A 304 12.58 -16.29 21.30
C SER A 304 11.72 -16.99 22.36
N GLN A 305 12.28 -17.55 23.43
CA GLN A 305 11.51 -18.35 24.39
C GLN A 305 10.71 -17.55 25.43
N GLU A 306 11.10 -16.32 25.75
CA GLU A 306 10.29 -15.43 26.62
C GLU A 306 9.48 -14.43 25.79
N LEU A 307 10.02 -13.99 24.64
CA LEU A 307 9.31 -13.19 23.65
C LEU A 307 8.30 -14.02 22.84
N SER A 308 8.28 -15.36 22.94
CA SER A 308 7.18 -16.18 22.42
C SER A 308 5.87 -15.93 23.17
N LEU A 309 5.91 -15.27 24.33
CA LEU A 309 4.71 -14.74 25.01
C LEU A 309 4.25 -13.39 24.42
N ILE A 310 5.11 -12.72 23.65
CA ILE A 310 4.83 -11.56 22.80
C ILE A 310 4.58 -12.05 21.35
N GLN A 311 3.97 -13.23 21.21
CA GLN A 311 3.38 -13.60 19.94
C GLN A 311 2.15 -12.73 19.73
N LYS A 312 1.94 -12.25 18.50
CA LYS A 312 0.60 -11.85 18.09
C LYS A 312 -0.31 -13.02 18.48
N PRO A 313 -1.39 -12.78 19.25
CA PRO A 313 -2.26 -13.87 19.66
C PRO A 313 -2.64 -14.62 18.40
N THR A 314 -2.45 -15.93 18.43
CA THR A 314 -2.74 -16.78 17.28
C THR A 314 -4.20 -16.57 16.88
N GLN A 315 -4.54 -16.84 15.61
CA GLN A 315 -5.95 -16.75 15.19
C GLN A 315 -6.87 -17.59 16.09
N GLN A 316 -6.37 -18.71 16.65
CA GLN A 316 -7.10 -19.54 17.61
C GLN A 316 -7.30 -18.86 18.96
N GLU A 317 -6.28 -18.20 19.52
CA GLU A 317 -6.39 -17.46 20.78
C GLU A 317 -7.28 -16.22 20.64
N GLN A 318 -7.17 -15.49 19.53
CA GLN A 318 -8.07 -14.35 19.23
C GLN A 318 -9.52 -14.82 19.09
N LEU A 319 -9.75 -15.96 18.44
CA LEU A 319 -11.07 -16.57 18.32
C LEU A 319 -11.62 -17.04 19.68
N ALA A 320 -10.79 -17.67 20.51
CA ALA A 320 -11.18 -18.10 21.85
C ALA A 320 -11.59 -16.90 22.72
N LYS A 321 -10.81 -15.81 22.67
CA LYS A 321 -11.09 -14.57 23.40
C LYS A 321 -12.33 -13.85 22.88
N PHE A 322 -12.55 -13.87 21.57
CA PHE A 322 -13.81 -13.38 20.99
C PHE A 322 -15.01 -14.18 21.53
N LYS A 323 -14.94 -15.52 21.53
CA LYS A 323 -16.00 -16.39 22.06
C LYS A 323 -16.25 -16.18 23.55
N GLU A 324 -15.20 -15.97 24.34
CA GLU A 324 -15.32 -15.63 25.76
C GLU A 324 -16.07 -14.31 25.96
N LYS A 325 -15.67 -13.25 25.26
CA LYS A 325 -16.34 -11.95 25.33
C LYS A 325 -17.80 -12.03 24.89
N LEU A 326 -18.07 -12.80 23.84
CA LEU A 326 -19.41 -13.02 23.30
C LEU A 326 -20.36 -13.69 24.31
N GLN A 327 -19.85 -14.51 25.24
CA GLN A 327 -20.65 -15.10 26.31
C GLN A 327 -21.02 -14.09 27.41
N VAL A 328 -20.24 -13.01 27.55
CA VAL A 328 -20.46 -11.97 28.56
C VAL A 328 -21.38 -10.89 28.00
N ASP A 329 -20.98 -10.27 26.89
CA ASP A 329 -21.72 -9.20 26.23
C ASP A 329 -21.37 -9.12 24.73
N GLN A 330 -22.40 -8.94 23.90
CA GLN A 330 -22.24 -8.89 22.44
C GLN A 330 -21.50 -7.62 22.01
N LYS A 331 -21.76 -6.50 22.68
CA LYS A 331 -21.10 -5.23 22.36
C LYS A 331 -19.60 -5.31 22.64
N ASP A 332 -19.21 -5.83 23.80
CA ASP A 332 -17.81 -6.09 24.13
C ASP A 332 -17.09 -7.02 23.12
N ALA A 333 -17.81 -8.00 22.56
CA ALA A 333 -17.28 -8.89 21.55
C ALA A 333 -17.06 -8.18 20.21
N VAL A 334 -18.01 -7.33 19.79
CA VAL A 334 -17.88 -6.50 18.58
C VAL A 334 -16.75 -5.48 18.75
N ASP A 335 -16.71 -4.75 19.86
CA ASP A 335 -15.68 -3.75 20.14
C ASP A 335 -14.28 -4.39 20.13
N TYR A 336 -14.17 -5.65 20.60
CA TYR A 336 -12.95 -6.44 20.48
C TYR A 336 -12.57 -6.74 19.02
N LEU A 337 -13.51 -7.16 18.18
CA LEU A 337 -13.25 -7.42 16.75
C LEU A 337 -12.77 -6.15 16.04
N ILE A 338 -13.43 -5.00 16.28
CA ILE A 338 -13.07 -3.70 15.68
C ILE A 338 -11.69 -3.25 16.14
N SER A 339 -11.44 -3.26 17.45
CA SER A 339 -10.17 -2.78 18.03
C SER A 339 -8.96 -3.59 17.60
N ASN A 340 -9.15 -4.88 17.30
CA ASN A 340 -8.08 -5.78 16.87
C ASN A 340 -8.05 -6.00 15.34
N ASN A 341 -8.96 -5.36 14.59
CA ASN A 341 -9.17 -5.60 13.16
C ASN A 341 -9.18 -7.10 12.81
N PHE A 342 -9.82 -7.91 13.66
CA PHE A 342 -9.70 -9.36 13.59
C PHE A 342 -10.77 -9.92 12.64
N LYS A 343 -10.32 -10.33 11.44
CA LYS A 343 -11.18 -10.82 10.36
C LYS A 343 -10.84 -12.28 10.06
N ASN A 344 -11.81 -13.18 10.25
CA ASN A 344 -11.65 -14.61 10.05
C ASN A 344 -12.97 -15.23 9.57
N GLU A 345 -12.92 -16.24 8.69
CA GLU A 345 -14.11 -16.90 8.16
C GLU A 345 -15.02 -17.48 9.25
N GLN A 346 -14.46 -18.04 10.32
CA GLN A 346 -15.23 -18.59 11.43
C GLN A 346 -15.97 -17.49 12.22
N ILE A 347 -15.37 -16.29 12.34
CA ILE A 347 -16.04 -15.15 12.97
C ILE A 347 -17.22 -14.71 12.11
N PHE A 348 -17.01 -14.60 10.80
CA PHE A 348 -18.08 -14.22 9.89
C PHE A 348 -19.23 -15.23 9.90
N GLN A 349 -18.94 -16.53 10.03
CA GLN A 349 -19.95 -17.57 10.24
C GLN A 349 -20.72 -17.36 11.54
N ILE A 350 -20.03 -17.18 12.67
CA ILE A 350 -20.67 -16.94 13.98
C ILE A 350 -21.55 -15.68 13.96
N LEU A 351 -21.02 -14.57 13.43
CA LEU A 351 -21.77 -13.31 13.31
C LEU A 351 -23.01 -13.49 12.43
N ASN A 352 -22.90 -14.24 11.34
CA ASN A 352 -24.03 -14.53 10.46
C ASN A 352 -25.07 -15.41 11.15
N GLU A 353 -24.67 -16.54 11.74
CA GLU A 353 -25.57 -17.48 12.41
C GLU A 353 -26.34 -16.79 13.53
N MET A 354 -25.65 -16.12 14.44
CA MET A 354 -26.29 -15.40 15.55
C MET A 354 -27.12 -14.21 15.08
N GLY A 355 -26.60 -13.42 14.14
CA GLY A 355 -27.32 -12.26 13.62
C GLY A 355 -28.61 -12.63 12.89
N GLN A 356 -28.70 -13.84 12.33
CA GLN A 356 -29.90 -14.34 11.65
C GLN A 356 -30.99 -14.81 12.61
N GLU A 357 -30.63 -15.27 13.81
CA GLU A 357 -31.58 -15.69 14.85
C GLU A 357 -32.19 -14.49 15.60
N GLN A 358 -31.53 -13.33 15.52
CA GLN A 358 -31.94 -12.09 16.19
C GLN A 358 -32.87 -11.23 15.32
N LYS A 359 -33.65 -10.36 15.97
CA LYS A 359 -34.35 -9.28 15.25
C LYS A 359 -33.33 -8.31 14.67
N TYR A 360 -33.59 -7.74 13.50
CA TYR A 360 -32.66 -6.81 12.82
C TYR A 360 -32.83 -5.37 13.33
N ASP A 361 -32.47 -5.14 14.59
CA ASP A 361 -32.45 -3.84 15.25
C ASP A 361 -31.02 -3.48 15.72
N GLN A 362 -30.88 -2.46 16.59
CA GLN A 362 -29.57 -1.99 17.07
C GLN A 362 -28.88 -2.99 18.03
N ASP A 363 -29.64 -3.96 18.55
CA ASP A 363 -29.12 -4.98 19.46
C ASP A 363 -28.64 -6.22 18.70
N ASN A 364 -28.86 -6.27 17.39
CA ASN A 364 -28.39 -7.34 16.53
C ASN A 364 -26.87 -7.29 16.36
N ILE A 365 -26.17 -8.37 16.70
CA ILE A 365 -24.70 -8.42 16.66
C ILE A 365 -24.12 -8.14 15.27
N LEU A 366 -24.81 -8.60 14.21
CA LEU A 366 -24.39 -8.37 12.83
C LEU A 366 -24.58 -6.90 12.44
N VAL A 367 -25.67 -6.28 12.88
CA VAL A 367 -25.93 -4.83 12.66
C VAL A 367 -24.92 -3.99 13.43
N GLN A 368 -24.60 -4.35 14.67
CA GLN A 368 -23.58 -3.67 15.49
C GLN A 368 -22.21 -3.73 14.80
N TYR A 369 -21.77 -4.93 14.41
CA TYR A 369 -20.49 -5.11 13.72
C TYR A 369 -20.42 -4.33 12.41
N LEU A 370 -21.36 -4.56 11.48
CA LEU A 370 -21.35 -3.89 10.18
C LEU A 370 -21.59 -2.37 10.30
N GLY A 371 -22.26 -1.93 11.36
CA GLY A 371 -22.47 -0.52 11.69
C GLY A 371 -21.17 0.18 12.07
N GLN A 372 -20.36 -0.44 12.93
CA GLN A 372 -19.10 0.12 13.44
C GLN A 372 -17.93 0.03 12.45
N VAL A 373 -17.93 -0.93 11.52
CA VAL A 373 -16.87 -1.00 10.50
C VAL A 373 -16.96 0.21 9.55
N GLU A 374 -15.91 1.03 9.54
CA GLU A 374 -15.83 2.24 8.69
C GLU A 374 -15.77 1.87 7.21
N SER A 375 -14.96 0.88 6.84
CA SER A 375 -14.87 0.32 5.49
C SER A 375 -14.54 -1.18 5.52
N PHE A 376 -15.17 -1.95 4.64
CA PHE A 376 -14.93 -3.37 4.48
C PHE A 376 -13.61 -3.60 3.74
N THR A 377 -12.91 -4.67 4.11
CA THR A 377 -11.64 -5.06 3.47
C THR A 377 -11.68 -6.49 2.96
N THR A 378 -12.82 -7.17 3.10
CA THR A 378 -12.99 -8.58 2.70
C THR A 378 -14.32 -8.79 1.97
N ASP A 379 -14.36 -9.80 1.11
CA ASP A 379 -15.60 -10.20 0.43
C ASP A 379 -16.64 -10.81 1.38
N ALA A 380 -16.21 -11.41 2.48
CA ALA A 380 -17.12 -11.97 3.46
C ALA A 380 -17.98 -10.87 4.12
N GLU A 381 -17.38 -9.74 4.49
CA GLU A 381 -18.11 -8.57 5.01
C GLU A 381 -19.12 -8.03 3.99
N ASN A 382 -18.74 -7.97 2.72
CA ASN A 382 -19.65 -7.59 1.65
C ASN A 382 -20.88 -8.51 1.59
N VAL A 383 -20.67 -9.82 1.61
CA VAL A 383 -21.74 -10.83 1.56
C VAL A 383 -22.67 -10.69 2.77
N LEU A 384 -22.11 -10.53 3.98
CA LEU A 384 -22.88 -10.32 5.20
C LEU A 384 -23.81 -9.11 5.10
N LEU A 385 -23.31 -7.97 4.61
CA LEU A 385 -24.15 -6.78 4.44
C LEU A 385 -25.22 -6.97 3.37
N LEU A 386 -24.90 -7.62 2.24
CA LEU A 386 -25.87 -7.90 1.19
C LEU A 386 -27.00 -8.81 1.67
N ASP A 387 -26.67 -9.85 2.45
CA ASP A 387 -27.65 -10.75 3.08
C ASP A 387 -28.54 -10.01 4.08
N LEU A 388 -27.94 -9.19 4.93
CA LEU A 388 -28.66 -8.36 5.89
C LEU A 388 -29.65 -7.41 5.21
N LEU A 389 -29.22 -6.72 4.15
CA LEU A 389 -30.08 -5.79 3.40
C LEU A 389 -31.22 -6.53 2.69
N GLN A 390 -30.94 -7.69 2.11
CA GLN A 390 -31.96 -8.52 1.47
C GLN A 390 -33.01 -9.02 2.47
N LYS A 391 -32.58 -9.52 3.64
CA LYS A 391 -33.51 -10.01 4.69
C LYS A 391 -34.31 -8.88 5.35
N SER A 392 -33.71 -7.71 5.51
CA SER A 392 -34.40 -6.53 6.04
C SER A 392 -35.26 -5.79 5.00
N ASN A 393 -35.31 -6.28 3.76
CA ASN A 393 -36.00 -5.67 2.63
C ASN A 393 -35.63 -4.19 2.42
N LYS A 394 -34.38 -3.83 2.75
CA LYS A 394 -33.85 -2.48 2.58
C LYS A 394 -33.10 -2.37 1.25
N PRO A 395 -33.34 -1.31 0.46
CA PRO A 395 -32.60 -1.12 -0.78
C PRO A 395 -31.14 -0.82 -0.50
N LEU A 396 -30.27 -1.33 -1.36
CA LEU A 396 -28.85 -1.02 -1.33
C LEU A 396 -28.63 0.42 -1.80
N GLN A 397 -28.25 1.31 -0.89
CA GLN A 397 -28.04 2.73 -1.20
C GLN A 397 -26.71 2.93 -1.94
N LYS A 398 -26.71 3.84 -2.95
CA LYS A 398 -25.51 4.17 -3.74
C LYS A 398 -24.36 4.73 -2.89
N THR A 399 -24.68 5.44 -1.81
CA THR A 399 -23.72 5.97 -0.84
C THR A 399 -22.91 4.87 -0.15
N LEU A 400 -23.53 3.71 0.14
CA LEU A 400 -22.84 2.59 0.78
C LEU A 400 -21.71 2.02 -0.10
N PHE A 401 -21.87 2.03 -1.44
CA PHE A 401 -20.80 1.62 -2.37
C PHE A 401 -19.62 2.59 -2.43
N GLN A 402 -19.82 3.84 -2.05
CA GLN A 402 -18.78 4.85 -2.07
C GLN A 402 -17.97 4.86 -0.78
N THR A 403 -18.56 4.41 0.34
CA THR A 403 -17.97 4.56 1.67
C THR A 403 -17.63 3.24 2.36
N LYS A 404 -18.36 2.14 2.11
CA LYS A 404 -18.23 0.90 2.90
C LYS A 404 -17.73 -0.33 2.13
N PHE A 405 -18.20 -0.61 0.92
CA PHE A 405 -17.91 -1.89 0.26
C PHE A 405 -16.44 -2.09 -0.14
N PHE A 406 -15.93 -3.31 0.06
CA PHE A 406 -14.65 -3.74 -0.50
C PHE A 406 -14.82 -4.04 -1.99
N ILE A 407 -14.16 -3.29 -2.87
CA ILE A 407 -14.32 -3.40 -4.32
C ILE A 407 -13.51 -4.60 -4.84
N SER A 408 -14.19 -5.65 -5.32
CA SER A 408 -13.57 -6.87 -5.82
C SER A 408 -14.37 -7.51 -6.97
N PRO A 409 -13.77 -8.41 -7.78
CA PRO A 409 -14.51 -9.20 -8.76
C PRO A 409 -15.58 -10.11 -8.13
N LYS A 410 -15.31 -10.67 -6.94
CA LYS A 410 -16.24 -11.55 -6.23
C LYS A 410 -17.49 -10.80 -5.76
N LEU A 411 -17.36 -9.54 -5.36
CA LEU A 411 -18.51 -8.67 -5.10
C LEU A 411 -19.38 -8.51 -6.34
N CYS A 412 -18.80 -8.34 -7.54
CA CYS A 412 -19.56 -8.26 -8.77
C CYS A 412 -20.38 -9.55 -9.02
N GLU A 413 -19.77 -10.72 -8.84
CA GLU A 413 -20.44 -12.00 -9.01
C GLU A 413 -21.63 -12.15 -8.04
N GLU A 414 -21.46 -11.77 -6.78
CA GLU A 414 -22.52 -11.81 -5.78
C GLU A 414 -23.68 -10.84 -6.11
N LEU A 415 -23.36 -9.64 -6.59
CA LEU A 415 -24.38 -8.68 -7.05
C LEU A 415 -25.14 -9.20 -8.28
N ILE A 416 -24.45 -9.85 -9.22
CA ILE A 416 -25.05 -10.48 -10.39
C ILE A 416 -25.98 -11.63 -9.98
N LYS A 417 -25.56 -12.51 -9.06
CA LYS A 417 -26.41 -13.59 -8.53
C LYS A 417 -27.71 -13.05 -7.92
N ARG A 418 -27.64 -11.86 -7.31
CA ARG A 418 -28.80 -11.15 -6.73
C ARG A 418 -29.54 -10.27 -7.74
N LYS A 419 -29.21 -10.32 -9.03
CA LYS A 419 -29.80 -9.52 -10.12
C LYS A 419 -29.66 -8.00 -9.91
N GLN A 420 -28.64 -7.55 -9.17
CA GLN A 420 -28.35 -6.14 -8.92
C GLN A 420 -27.36 -5.60 -9.97
N TYR A 421 -27.73 -5.67 -11.24
CA TYR A 421 -26.82 -5.40 -12.37
C TYR A 421 -26.29 -3.96 -12.40
N GLN A 422 -27.11 -2.96 -12.06
CA GLN A 422 -26.65 -1.57 -11.97
C GLN A 422 -25.48 -1.41 -10.99
N ASN A 423 -25.58 -2.06 -9.83
CA ASN A 423 -24.55 -2.01 -8.79
C ASN A 423 -23.30 -2.79 -9.20
N ALA A 424 -23.48 -3.99 -9.78
CA ALA A 424 -22.36 -4.75 -10.35
C ALA A 424 -21.60 -3.94 -11.42
N GLY A 425 -22.33 -3.21 -12.27
CA GLY A 425 -21.73 -2.31 -13.27
C GLY A 425 -20.86 -1.21 -12.67
N LEU A 426 -21.31 -0.59 -11.57
CA LEU A 426 -20.51 0.43 -10.85
C LEU A 426 -19.22 -0.16 -10.25
N VAL A 427 -19.27 -1.39 -9.73
CA VAL A 427 -18.08 -2.06 -9.17
C VAL A 427 -17.09 -2.42 -10.28
N PHE A 428 -17.55 -2.98 -11.40
CA PHE A 428 -16.68 -3.25 -12.56
C PHE A 428 -16.03 -1.98 -13.12
N TYR A 429 -16.78 -0.89 -13.19
CA TYR A 429 -16.24 0.39 -13.63
C TYR A 429 -15.11 0.87 -12.72
N LYS A 430 -15.26 0.76 -11.40
CA LYS A 430 -14.20 1.07 -10.42
C LYS A 430 -12.98 0.14 -10.54
N LEU A 431 -13.18 -1.10 -10.96
CA LEU A 431 -12.10 -2.06 -11.23
C LEU A 431 -11.40 -1.83 -12.58
N GLY A 432 -11.87 -0.87 -13.39
CA GLY A 432 -11.36 -0.64 -14.74
C GLY A 432 -11.85 -1.65 -15.78
N GLU A 433 -12.76 -2.56 -15.43
CA GLU A 433 -13.32 -3.57 -16.33
C GLU A 433 -14.53 -3.02 -17.10
N VAL A 434 -14.29 -2.00 -17.93
CA VAL A 434 -15.31 -1.23 -18.63
C VAL A 434 -16.26 -2.12 -19.46
N SER A 435 -15.74 -3.07 -20.23
CA SER A 435 -16.57 -3.97 -21.06
C SER A 435 -17.59 -4.75 -20.23
N LYS A 436 -17.20 -5.21 -19.02
CA LYS A 436 -18.11 -5.94 -18.11
C LYS A 436 -19.10 -4.99 -17.44
N ALA A 437 -18.68 -3.77 -17.11
CA ALA A 437 -19.56 -2.73 -16.59
C ALA A 437 -20.69 -2.41 -17.59
N VAL A 438 -20.34 -2.24 -18.87
CA VAL A 438 -21.29 -2.01 -19.96
C VAL A 438 -22.25 -3.20 -20.10
N ALA A 439 -21.75 -4.44 -20.06
CA ALA A 439 -22.61 -5.62 -20.11
C ALA A 439 -23.65 -5.64 -18.98
N CYS A 440 -23.26 -5.32 -17.75
CA CYS A 440 -24.20 -5.21 -16.63
C CYS A 440 -25.26 -4.12 -16.85
N LEU A 441 -24.88 -2.98 -17.44
CA LEU A 441 -25.81 -1.88 -17.72
C LEU A 441 -26.81 -2.24 -18.84
N VAL A 442 -26.37 -2.95 -19.87
CA VAL A 442 -27.24 -3.51 -20.92
C VAL A 442 -28.26 -4.48 -20.32
N GLU A 443 -27.83 -5.36 -19.42
CA GLU A 443 -28.74 -6.30 -18.74
C GLU A 443 -29.76 -5.57 -17.85
N ASN A 444 -29.40 -4.43 -17.25
CA ASN A 444 -30.28 -3.67 -16.35
C ASN A 444 -31.42 -2.91 -17.07
N GLN A 445 -31.46 -2.87 -18.42
CA GLN A 445 -32.47 -2.13 -19.21
C GLN A 445 -32.57 -0.61 -18.95
N ALA A 446 -31.48 0.05 -18.57
CA ALA A 446 -31.46 1.51 -18.50
C ALA A 446 -31.22 2.11 -19.90
N GLU A 447 -32.26 2.13 -20.76
CA GLU A 447 -32.18 2.68 -22.13
C GLU A 447 -31.69 4.14 -22.16
N ALA A 448 -32.05 4.95 -21.14
CA ALA A 448 -31.63 6.34 -21.01
C ALA A 448 -30.14 6.53 -20.62
N ASP A 449 -29.51 5.51 -20.05
CA ASP A 449 -28.09 5.56 -19.64
C ASP A 449 -27.16 4.99 -20.71
N MET A 450 -27.65 4.19 -21.65
CA MET A 450 -26.83 3.66 -22.76
C MET A 450 -26.19 4.76 -23.60
N GLN A 451 -26.92 5.82 -23.97
CA GLN A 451 -26.34 6.98 -24.69
C GLN A 451 -25.29 7.75 -23.88
N LYS A 452 -25.44 7.82 -22.55
CA LYS A 452 -24.46 8.46 -21.66
C LYS A 452 -23.19 7.61 -21.50
N ILE A 453 -23.33 6.29 -21.47
CA ILE A 453 -22.20 5.34 -21.45
C ILE A 453 -21.38 5.45 -22.74
N TYR A 454 -22.04 5.56 -23.90
CA TYR A 454 -21.36 5.75 -25.19
C TYR A 454 -20.65 7.10 -25.34
N THR A 455 -21.08 8.12 -24.60
CA THR A 455 -20.49 9.48 -24.67
C THR A 455 -19.44 9.73 -23.59
N ALA A 456 -19.43 8.96 -22.49
CA ALA A 456 -18.57 9.20 -21.33
C ALA A 456 -17.34 8.28 -21.24
N ILE A 457 -17.25 7.23 -22.06
CA ILE A 457 -16.19 6.23 -21.94
C ILE A 457 -15.42 6.09 -23.25
N ASP A 458 -14.16 6.51 -23.24
CA ASP A 458 -13.21 6.28 -24.34
C ASP A 458 -13.10 4.77 -24.64
N GLN A 459 -13.19 4.44 -25.93
CA GLN A 459 -12.95 3.13 -26.57
C GLN A 459 -12.96 1.89 -25.66
N PHE A 460 -14.03 1.09 -25.72
CA PHE A 460 -14.11 -0.23 -25.09
C PHE A 460 -14.42 -1.33 -26.12
N ASN A 461 -14.09 -2.58 -25.78
CA ASN A 461 -14.21 -3.70 -26.72
C ASN A 461 -15.62 -4.31 -26.70
N HIS A 462 -16.38 -4.09 -27.77
CA HIS A 462 -17.73 -4.65 -27.95
C HIS A 462 -17.75 -6.19 -27.92
N GLU A 463 -16.70 -6.86 -28.42
CA GLU A 463 -16.63 -8.33 -28.41
C GLU A 463 -16.57 -8.86 -26.98
N GLU A 464 -15.83 -8.18 -26.10
CA GLU A 464 -15.76 -8.53 -24.68
C GLU A 464 -17.08 -8.33 -23.95
N VAL A 465 -17.83 -7.26 -24.27
CA VAL A 465 -19.16 -7.00 -23.70
C VAL A 465 -20.09 -8.18 -23.97
N VAL A 466 -20.16 -8.61 -25.24
CA VAL A 466 -21.04 -9.70 -25.69
C VAL A 466 -20.56 -11.04 -25.14
N LYS A 467 -19.26 -11.33 -25.23
CA LYS A 467 -18.68 -12.57 -24.72
C LYS A 467 -18.95 -12.74 -23.22
N TYR A 468 -18.74 -11.69 -22.44
CA TYR A 468 -19.01 -11.73 -21.00
C TYR A 468 -20.49 -11.96 -20.70
N ALA A 469 -21.39 -11.27 -21.41
CA ALA A 469 -22.83 -11.43 -21.24
C ALA A 469 -23.30 -12.86 -21.52
N LEU A 470 -22.80 -13.47 -22.59
CA LEU A 470 -23.13 -14.85 -22.95
C LEU A 470 -22.58 -15.86 -21.92
N GLN A 471 -21.37 -15.62 -21.39
CA GLN A 471 -20.81 -16.44 -20.30
C GLN A 471 -21.64 -16.34 -19.01
N GLN A 472 -22.13 -15.15 -18.68
CA GLN A 472 -22.97 -14.91 -17.50
C GLN A 472 -24.45 -15.27 -17.71
N LYS A 473 -24.81 -15.82 -18.87
CA LYS A 473 -26.20 -16.18 -19.24
C LYS A 473 -27.17 -15.01 -19.11
N PHE A 474 -26.70 -13.80 -19.44
CA PHE A 474 -27.53 -12.61 -19.53
C PHE A 474 -28.56 -12.74 -20.66
N SER A 475 -29.53 -11.84 -20.69
CA SER A 475 -30.64 -11.91 -21.64
C SER A 475 -30.16 -11.71 -23.08
N VAL A 476 -30.10 -12.80 -23.84
CA VAL A 476 -29.69 -12.83 -25.25
C VAL A 476 -30.44 -11.78 -26.08
N TYR A 477 -31.73 -11.59 -25.82
CA TYR A 477 -32.57 -10.60 -26.49
C TYR A 477 -32.12 -9.14 -26.22
N LYS A 478 -31.70 -8.83 -24.99
CA LYS A 478 -31.18 -7.48 -24.66
C LYS A 478 -29.86 -7.22 -25.39
N PHE A 479 -29.00 -8.23 -25.47
CA PHE A 479 -27.72 -8.11 -26.17
C PHE A 479 -27.86 -8.11 -27.69
N GLN A 480 -28.88 -8.76 -28.25
CA GLN A 480 -29.26 -8.61 -29.66
C GLN A 480 -29.65 -7.16 -29.97
N LYS A 481 -30.51 -6.54 -29.14
CA LYS A 481 -30.87 -5.12 -29.29
C LYS A 481 -29.66 -4.19 -29.17
N TYR A 482 -28.78 -4.46 -28.21
CA TYR A 482 -27.53 -3.72 -28.04
C TYR A 482 -26.68 -3.76 -29.33
N ILE A 483 -26.47 -4.95 -29.91
CA ILE A 483 -25.70 -5.09 -31.16
C ILE A 483 -26.36 -4.36 -32.32
N ASN A 484 -27.69 -4.41 -32.44
CA ASN A 484 -28.39 -3.63 -33.45
C ASN A 484 -28.12 -2.13 -33.28
N GLN A 485 -28.11 -1.61 -32.06
CA GLN A 485 -27.77 -0.20 -31.82
C GLN A 485 -26.30 0.11 -32.12
N VAL A 486 -25.38 -0.82 -31.81
CA VAL A 486 -23.95 -0.71 -32.11
C VAL A 486 -23.71 -0.66 -33.62
N ILE A 487 -24.38 -1.52 -34.39
CA ILE A 487 -24.33 -1.56 -35.87
C ILE A 487 -24.95 -0.31 -36.48
N LEU A 488 -26.05 0.19 -35.92
CA LEU A 488 -26.74 1.41 -36.38
C LEU A 488 -26.06 2.71 -35.91
N GLY A 489 -25.11 2.63 -34.97
CA GLY A 489 -24.40 3.77 -34.40
C GLY A 489 -23.27 4.28 -35.29
N LYS A 490 -22.93 5.58 -35.18
CA LYS A 490 -21.88 6.24 -35.98
C LYS A 490 -20.46 5.68 -35.80
N ASN A 491 -20.18 4.95 -34.71
CA ASN A 491 -18.81 4.57 -34.31
C ASN A 491 -18.28 3.27 -34.95
N LEU A 492 -19.14 2.43 -35.54
CA LEU A 492 -18.73 1.18 -36.21
C LEU A 492 -19.09 1.17 -37.71
N GLN A 493 -19.38 2.34 -38.28
CA GLN A 493 -19.48 2.52 -39.72
C GLN A 493 -18.13 2.24 -40.39
N GLY A 494 -17.81 0.97 -40.67
CA GLY A 494 -16.64 0.60 -41.48
C GLY A 494 -15.99 -0.75 -41.21
N ASP A 495 -16.10 -1.34 -40.00
CA ASP A 495 -15.40 -2.59 -39.71
C ASP A 495 -16.31 -3.83 -39.81
N LYS A 496 -16.48 -4.29 -41.05
CA LYS A 496 -17.28 -5.47 -41.37
C LYS A 496 -16.80 -6.76 -40.68
N LYS A 497 -15.52 -6.85 -40.31
CA LYS A 497 -15.00 -8.03 -39.60
C LYS A 497 -15.44 -8.03 -38.14
N THR A 498 -15.35 -6.88 -37.47
CA THR A 498 -15.80 -6.72 -36.08
C THR A 498 -17.29 -7.01 -35.93
N ILE A 499 -18.13 -6.52 -36.85
CA ILE A 499 -19.58 -6.82 -36.83
C ILE A 499 -19.83 -8.33 -37.03
N ALA A 500 -19.16 -8.97 -37.99
CA ALA A 500 -19.30 -10.42 -38.18
C ALA A 500 -18.85 -11.21 -36.94
N ASN A 501 -17.72 -10.83 -36.32
CA ASN A 501 -17.25 -11.47 -35.09
C ASN A 501 -18.27 -11.35 -33.94
N LEU A 502 -18.87 -10.17 -33.76
CA LEU A 502 -19.92 -9.94 -32.75
C LEU A 502 -21.13 -10.86 -32.94
N ILE A 503 -21.55 -11.07 -34.19
CA ILE A 503 -22.66 -11.97 -34.52
C ILE A 503 -22.23 -13.43 -34.34
N ASP A 504 -21.01 -13.78 -34.76
CA ASP A 504 -20.43 -15.12 -34.64
C ASP A 504 -20.35 -15.58 -33.17
N LEU A 505 -20.17 -14.67 -32.20
CA LEU A 505 -20.20 -14.99 -30.77
C LEU A 505 -21.53 -15.63 -30.32
N PHE A 506 -22.68 -15.23 -30.88
CA PHE A 506 -23.96 -15.86 -30.53
C PHE A 506 -23.98 -17.32 -30.95
N SER A 507 -23.39 -17.63 -32.10
CA SER A 507 -23.25 -19.01 -32.58
C SER A 507 -22.40 -19.86 -31.68
N GLN A 508 -21.23 -19.34 -31.31
CA GLN A 508 -20.26 -20.01 -30.44
C GLN A 508 -20.88 -20.35 -29.07
N HIS A 509 -21.92 -19.62 -28.67
CA HIS A 509 -22.69 -19.84 -27.44
C HIS A 509 -24.08 -20.48 -27.68
N ASN A 510 -24.29 -21.22 -28.77
CA ASN A 510 -25.52 -21.96 -29.09
C ASN A 510 -26.79 -21.10 -29.36
N HIS A 511 -26.63 -19.83 -29.70
CA HIS A 511 -27.73 -18.91 -30.07
C HIS A 511 -27.80 -18.69 -31.60
N LYS A 512 -27.82 -19.80 -32.36
CA LYS A 512 -27.79 -19.79 -33.84
C LYS A 512 -28.96 -19.03 -34.47
N GLN A 513 -30.15 -19.08 -33.86
CA GLN A 513 -31.33 -18.35 -34.37
C GLN A 513 -31.13 -16.84 -34.30
N GLN A 514 -30.59 -16.33 -33.18
CA GLN A 514 -30.30 -14.91 -32.99
C GLN A 514 -29.16 -14.45 -33.89
N ALA A 515 -28.12 -15.26 -34.05
CA ALA A 515 -27.04 -15.00 -35.01
C ALA A 515 -27.58 -14.87 -36.45
N THR A 516 -28.44 -15.80 -36.87
CA THR A 516 -29.10 -15.76 -38.19
C THR A 516 -29.91 -14.47 -38.35
N GLN A 517 -30.70 -14.11 -37.34
CA GLN A 517 -31.53 -12.90 -37.40
C GLN A 517 -30.68 -11.63 -37.52
N LEU A 518 -29.59 -11.52 -36.74
CA LEU A 518 -28.68 -10.38 -36.83
C LEU A 518 -28.00 -10.29 -38.21
N TYR A 519 -27.54 -11.41 -38.77
CA TYR A 519 -26.96 -11.43 -40.12
C TYR A 519 -27.97 -10.99 -41.18
N LEU A 520 -29.23 -11.43 -41.09
CA LEU A 520 -30.29 -10.99 -41.99
C LEU A 520 -30.56 -9.49 -41.86
N GLU A 521 -30.64 -8.98 -40.64
CA GLU A 521 -30.84 -7.55 -40.37
C GLU A 521 -29.69 -6.71 -40.96
N VAL A 522 -28.43 -7.14 -40.81
CA VAL A 522 -27.27 -6.49 -41.45
C VAL A 522 -27.36 -6.53 -42.97
N CYS A 523 -27.65 -7.68 -43.58
CA CYS A 523 -27.78 -7.80 -45.04
C CYS A 523 -28.85 -6.86 -45.61
N THR A 524 -29.94 -6.59 -44.88
CA THR A 524 -30.98 -5.64 -45.33
C THR A 524 -30.56 -4.17 -45.24
N CYS A 525 -29.50 -3.85 -44.48
CA CYS A 525 -29.05 -2.48 -44.23
C CYS A 525 -27.80 -2.07 -45.03
N VAL A 526 -27.01 -3.04 -45.51
CA VAL A 526 -25.77 -2.79 -46.26
C VAL A 526 -26.06 -2.45 -47.72
N GLN A 527 -25.55 -1.31 -48.19
CA GLN A 527 -25.70 -0.86 -49.59
C GLN A 527 -24.47 -1.19 -50.46
N ASP A 528 -23.29 -1.41 -49.86
CA ASP A 528 -22.08 -1.80 -50.58
C ASP A 528 -22.14 -3.28 -51.02
N ALA A 529 -22.07 -3.52 -52.32
CA ALA A 529 -22.16 -4.85 -52.90
C ALA A 529 -21.08 -5.83 -52.40
N LYS A 530 -19.83 -5.35 -52.18
CA LYS A 530 -18.74 -6.21 -51.70
C LYS A 530 -18.94 -6.65 -50.25
N THR A 531 -19.47 -5.76 -49.42
CA THR A 531 -19.76 -6.03 -48.01
C THR A 531 -21.04 -6.86 -47.85
N LEU A 532 -22.04 -6.66 -48.71
CA LEU A 532 -23.24 -7.50 -48.77
C LEU A 532 -22.88 -8.96 -49.09
N VAL A 533 -22.06 -9.19 -50.12
CA VAL A 533 -21.60 -10.56 -50.48
C VAL A 533 -20.85 -11.21 -49.32
N PHE A 534 -20.05 -10.45 -48.56
CA PHE A 534 -19.35 -10.97 -47.38
C PHE A 534 -20.32 -11.48 -46.31
N TYR A 535 -21.33 -10.71 -45.93
CA TYR A 535 -22.32 -11.12 -44.93
C TYR A 535 -23.25 -12.22 -45.42
N GLN A 536 -23.62 -12.22 -46.71
CA GLN A 536 -24.36 -13.34 -47.32
C GLN A 536 -23.55 -14.63 -47.29
N THR A 537 -22.26 -14.57 -47.60
CA THR A 537 -21.37 -15.74 -47.50
C THR A 537 -21.28 -16.26 -46.06
N LYS A 538 -21.19 -15.35 -45.09
CA LYS A 538 -21.20 -15.71 -43.65
C LYS A 538 -22.54 -16.33 -43.23
N LEU A 539 -23.66 -15.77 -43.67
CA LEU A 539 -25.01 -16.30 -43.40
C LEU A 539 -25.21 -17.68 -44.04
N MET A 540 -24.74 -17.90 -45.26
CA MET A 540 -24.80 -19.18 -45.97
C MET A 540 -23.94 -20.25 -45.31
N ALA A 541 -22.75 -19.89 -44.80
CA ALA A 541 -21.91 -20.81 -44.03
C ALA A 541 -22.53 -21.21 -42.67
N PHE A 542 -23.64 -20.57 -42.27
CA PHE A 542 -24.24 -20.67 -40.95
C PHE A 542 -25.52 -21.50 -40.88
N GLN A 543 -26.20 -21.71 -42.01
CA GLN A 543 -27.41 -22.53 -42.08
C GLN A 543 -27.15 -23.80 -42.90
N ASP A 544 -27.55 -24.95 -42.34
CA ASP A 544 -27.54 -26.23 -43.04
C ASP A 544 -28.75 -26.41 -43.99
N ASP A 545 -29.69 -25.44 -44.05
CA ASP A 545 -30.94 -25.55 -44.82
C ASP A 545 -31.27 -24.26 -45.61
N GLU A 546 -30.95 -24.26 -46.91
CA GLU A 546 -31.23 -23.18 -47.88
C GLU A 546 -32.71 -22.74 -47.91
N ARG A 547 -33.66 -23.61 -47.50
CA ARG A 547 -35.10 -23.33 -47.54
C ARG A 547 -35.54 -22.33 -46.47
N VAL A 548 -34.78 -22.20 -45.39
CA VAL A 548 -35.04 -21.22 -44.32
C VAL A 548 -34.55 -19.84 -44.74
N ILE A 549 -33.42 -19.75 -45.45
CA ILE A 549 -32.89 -18.50 -46.03
C ILE A 549 -33.89 -17.92 -47.05
N GLN A 550 -34.37 -18.72 -48.00
CA GLN A 550 -35.33 -18.26 -49.02
C GLN A 550 -36.67 -17.79 -48.43
N LYS A 551 -37.20 -18.50 -47.42
CA LYS A 551 -38.42 -18.07 -46.70
C LYS A 551 -38.21 -16.79 -45.87
N LEU A 552 -36.99 -16.55 -45.39
CA LEU A 552 -36.64 -15.35 -44.63
C LEU A 552 -36.36 -14.14 -45.54
N GLU A 553 -35.72 -14.34 -46.69
CA GLU A 553 -35.59 -13.31 -47.74
C GLU A 553 -36.95 -12.84 -48.24
N GLU A 554 -37.88 -13.75 -48.53
CA GLU A 554 -39.25 -13.38 -48.94
C GLU A 554 -40.04 -12.63 -47.85
N LYS A 555 -39.83 -12.97 -46.57
CA LYS A 555 -40.56 -12.37 -45.44
C LYS A 555 -39.99 -10.99 -45.06
N TYR A 556 -38.67 -10.81 -45.11
CA TYR A 556 -38.00 -9.55 -44.76
C TYR A 556 -37.96 -8.54 -45.92
N CYS A 557 -37.79 -8.97 -47.18
CA CYS A 557 -37.94 -8.09 -48.35
C CYS A 557 -39.36 -7.50 -48.44
N LYS A 558 -40.40 -8.23 -48.00
CA LYS A 558 -41.78 -7.73 -47.99
C LYS A 558 -42.11 -6.80 -46.81
N MET A 559 -41.39 -6.85 -45.69
CA MET A 559 -41.69 -6.06 -44.49
C MET A 559 -40.93 -4.71 -44.41
N HIS A 560 -39.81 -4.52 -45.12
CA HIS A 560 -38.92 -3.37 -44.89
C HIS A 560 -38.78 -2.37 -46.03
N SER A 561 -39.63 -2.44 -47.06
CA SER A 561 -39.75 -1.39 -48.09
C SER A 561 -40.29 -0.04 -47.60
N LYS A 562 -40.63 0.12 -46.31
CA LYS A 562 -41.20 1.36 -45.75
C LYS A 562 -40.51 1.96 -44.50
N ILE A 563 -39.54 1.31 -43.84
CA ILE A 563 -39.04 1.79 -42.53
C ILE A 563 -37.52 2.11 -42.46
N TYR A 564 -36.68 1.63 -43.38
CA TYR A 564 -35.21 1.83 -43.27
C TYR A 564 -34.53 2.52 -44.47
N VAL A 565 -35.28 3.22 -45.32
CA VAL A 565 -34.68 4.07 -46.37
C VAL A 565 -34.42 5.47 -45.82
N LYS A 566 -33.33 5.61 -45.05
CA LYS A 566 -32.50 6.83 -44.86
C LYS A 566 -31.56 6.59 -43.67
N ARG A 567 -30.24 6.49 -43.93
CA ARG A 567 -29.10 6.81 -43.02
C ARG A 567 -27.80 6.00 -43.24
N PHE A 568 -27.54 5.50 -44.45
CA PHE A 568 -26.16 5.22 -44.87
C PHE A 568 -25.82 6.14 -46.06
N GLU A 569 -25.68 7.44 -45.79
CA GLU A 569 -25.05 8.36 -46.74
C GLU A 569 -23.54 8.29 -46.49
N PHE A 570 -22.82 7.57 -47.35
CA PHE A 570 -21.36 7.66 -47.44
C PHE A 570 -21.01 8.85 -48.35
N PRO A 571 -20.22 9.83 -47.89
CA PRO A 571 -19.92 11.03 -48.65
C PRO A 571 -18.76 10.80 -49.62
N GLU A 572 -18.95 9.97 -50.66
CA GLU A 572 -18.01 9.87 -51.79
C GLU A 572 -18.72 9.67 -53.14
N PHE A 573 -19.99 10.07 -53.25
CA PHE A 573 -20.82 9.81 -54.44
C PHE A 573 -21.04 11.00 -55.39
N GLU A 574 -20.16 12.01 -55.38
CA GLU A 574 -20.19 13.06 -56.41
C GLU A 574 -19.19 12.83 -57.57
N GLU A 575 -18.18 11.96 -57.44
CA GLU A 575 -17.22 11.69 -58.53
C GLU A 575 -17.63 10.54 -59.48
N LEU A 576 -18.55 9.66 -59.07
CA LEU A 576 -18.97 8.49 -59.86
C LEU A 576 -20.02 8.81 -60.94
N THR A 577 -20.72 9.95 -60.84
CA THR A 577 -21.72 10.37 -61.83
C THR A 577 -21.08 10.83 -63.14
N GLU A 578 -19.93 11.53 -63.09
CA GLU A 578 -19.19 11.93 -64.31
C GLU A 578 -18.53 10.76 -65.03
N GLN A 579 -17.94 9.80 -64.30
CA GLN A 579 -17.33 8.61 -64.92
C GLN A 579 -18.37 7.66 -65.50
N SER A 580 -19.53 7.51 -64.85
CA SER A 580 -20.65 6.70 -65.35
C SER A 580 -21.28 7.31 -66.61
N GLN A 581 -21.34 8.65 -66.73
CA GLN A 581 -21.75 9.32 -67.96
C GLN A 581 -20.72 9.15 -69.08
N LYS A 582 -19.42 9.28 -68.80
CA LYS A 582 -18.36 9.03 -69.80
C LYS A 582 -18.35 7.58 -70.29
N LEU A 583 -18.59 6.61 -69.41
CA LEU A 583 -18.69 5.19 -69.79
C LEU A 583 -19.94 4.88 -70.62
N LYS A 584 -21.07 5.56 -70.35
CA LYS A 584 -22.26 5.47 -71.20
C LYS A 584 -22.01 6.06 -72.59
N GLU A 585 -21.35 7.21 -72.69
CA GLU A 585 -21.01 7.81 -74.00
C GLU A 585 -20.06 6.93 -74.82
N ILE A 586 -19.07 6.31 -74.17
CA ILE A 586 -18.14 5.38 -74.84
C ILE A 586 -18.88 4.14 -75.34
N LYS A 587 -19.81 3.60 -74.54
CA LYS A 587 -20.63 2.46 -74.95
C LYS A 587 -21.54 2.80 -76.13
N THR A 588 -22.22 3.94 -76.11
CA THR A 588 -23.09 4.38 -77.22
C THR A 588 -22.29 4.59 -78.51
N LYS A 589 -21.06 5.10 -78.42
CA LYS A 589 -20.16 5.24 -79.58
C LYS A 589 -19.68 3.89 -80.13
N LEU A 590 -19.40 2.92 -79.25
CA LEU A 590 -19.01 1.56 -79.65
C LEU A 590 -20.17 0.80 -80.30
N ASP A 591 -21.38 0.95 -79.77
CA ASP A 591 -22.58 0.32 -80.32
C ASP A 591 -22.96 0.92 -81.70
N ALA A 592 -22.74 2.23 -81.91
CA ALA A 592 -22.92 2.86 -83.21
C ALA A 592 -21.90 2.39 -84.26
N VAL A 593 -20.65 2.13 -83.86
CA VAL A 593 -19.61 1.56 -84.74
C VAL A 593 -19.89 0.09 -85.07
N ALA A 594 -20.51 -0.66 -84.15
CA ALA A 594 -20.92 -2.04 -84.38
C ALA A 594 -22.14 -2.15 -85.32
N GLN A 595 -22.98 -1.11 -85.41
CA GLN A 595 -24.14 -1.06 -86.31
C GLN A 595 -23.82 -0.51 -87.71
N ALA A 596 -22.65 0.14 -87.89
CA ALA A 596 -22.19 0.66 -89.17
C ALA A 596 -21.24 -0.30 -89.94
N LYS A 597 -20.99 -1.49 -89.39
CA LYS A 597 -20.36 -2.65 -90.06
C LYS A 597 -21.41 -3.71 -90.31
#